data_AF-A0A9D9T7H1-F1
#
_entry.id   AF-A0A9D9T7H1-F1
#
_cell.length_a   1.000
_cell.length_b   1.000
_cell.length_c   1.000
_cell.angle_alpha   90.00
_cell.angle_beta   90.00
_cell.angle_gamma   90.00
#
_symmetry.space_group_name_H-M   'P 1'
#
loop_
_entity.id
_entity.type
_entity.pdbx_description
1 polymer ?
#
loop_
_entity_poly.entity_id
_entity_poly.type
_entity_poly.pdbx_seq_one_letter_code
_entity_poly.pdbx_strand_id
1 'polypeptide(L)'
;MKKLLQLIGIAAVIGLLYFGFTTYPKLDLISGFSAKSIASGHFIDHRSQQMIEQGDNDIDLIDLAQNTIDEAGQFATASVKGLKERKAIYREGLGATLINDDFDTTKPYLVPKRDQSKANLVYPYGDTEQKDTVFSNIDYDQLNRTVENAFDKKGQKNKRTRSVIVIYKDKIIAEKYDTGFTKNSKILGWSMTKSITATLFGILEKQGKYNIFQPAPIPEWANDERKKITTNDLLHMNSGLEWEENYGAISDVTKMLFQAEDMTRAQVEKPLAFQPNTHWNYSSGTTNLLSGILRKQFKTHQEYLDFWYSALIDKIGMHSMLVETDMEGNYVGSSYGWATTRDWAKFGLLYLHQGNWNGEQLFKPSWAKYVA
;
A
#
# COMPACT_ATOMS: atom_id res chain seq x y z
N MET A 1 52.43 -11.77 23.93
CA MET A 1 51.77 -10.54 23.44
C MET A 1 51.55 -10.52 21.93
N LYS A 2 52.56 -10.71 21.07
CA LYS A 2 52.40 -10.63 19.59
C LYS A 2 51.36 -11.61 19.01
N LYS A 3 51.36 -12.87 19.44
CA LYS A 3 50.36 -13.88 19.02
C LYS A 3 48.93 -13.56 19.47
N LEU A 4 48.77 -12.98 20.68
CA LEU A 4 47.47 -12.57 21.20
C LEU A 4 46.89 -11.40 20.41
N LEU A 5 47.73 -10.40 20.09
CA LEU A 5 47.34 -9.27 19.22
C LEU A 5 46.96 -9.73 17.81
N GLN A 6 47.67 -10.72 17.25
CA GLN A 6 47.33 -11.33 15.96
C GLN A 6 45.97 -12.04 16.01
N LEU A 7 45.68 -12.81 17.06
CA LEU A 7 44.39 -13.49 17.22
C LEU A 7 43.23 -12.50 17.41
N ILE A 8 43.43 -11.43 18.18
CA ILE A 8 42.45 -10.35 18.32
C ILE A 8 42.21 -9.65 16.98
N GLY A 9 43.27 -9.38 16.21
CA GLY A 9 43.17 -8.80 14.88
C GLY A 9 42.38 -9.69 13.90
N ILE A 10 42.65 -10.99 13.89
CA ILE A 10 41.91 -11.95 13.05
C ILE A 10 40.44 -12.03 13.49
N ALA A 11 40.16 -12.12 14.79
CA ALA A 11 38.79 -12.15 15.31
C ALA A 11 38.03 -10.85 14.98
N ALA A 12 38.69 -9.69 15.04
CA ALA A 12 38.12 -8.42 14.62
C ALA A 12 37.82 -8.38 13.12
N VAL A 13 38.71 -8.88 12.27
CA VAL A 13 38.47 -9.00 10.82
C VAL A 13 37.32 -9.95 10.54
N ILE A 14 37.27 -11.12 11.17
CA ILE A 14 36.16 -12.08 11.03
C ILE A 14 34.85 -11.44 11.50
N GLY A 15 34.86 -10.73 12.63
CA GLY A 15 33.69 -10.01 13.13
C GLY A 15 33.21 -8.91 12.18
N LEU A 16 34.13 -8.16 11.59
CA LEU A 16 33.81 -7.14 10.58
C LEU A 16 33.26 -7.75 9.29
N LEU A 17 33.84 -8.86 8.82
CA LEU A 17 33.33 -9.59 7.65
C LEU A 17 31.94 -10.17 7.91
N TYR A 18 31.74 -10.78 9.08
CA TYR A 18 30.45 -11.32 9.49
C TYR A 18 29.39 -10.22 9.58
N PHE A 19 29.72 -9.08 10.21
CA PHE A 19 28.84 -7.92 10.28
C PHE A 19 28.52 -7.36 8.89
N GLY A 20 29.55 -7.22 8.04
CA GLY A 20 29.41 -6.75 6.66
C GLY A 20 28.51 -7.64 5.81
N PHE A 21 28.54 -8.96 6.04
CA PHE A 21 27.70 -9.90 5.28
C PHE A 21 26.28 -10.04 5.83
N THR A 22 26.10 -10.02 7.16
CA THR A 22 24.81 -10.41 7.78
C THR A 22 23.96 -9.22 8.24
N THR A 23 24.58 -8.13 8.69
CA THR A 23 23.88 -7.00 9.32
C THR A 23 23.85 -5.79 8.40
N TYR A 24 24.93 -5.53 7.67
CA TYR A 24 25.03 -4.34 6.80
C TYR A 24 23.93 -4.26 5.73
N PRO A 25 23.50 -5.35 5.06
CA PRO A 25 22.38 -5.30 4.11
C PRO A 25 21.04 -4.97 4.78
N LYS A 26 20.85 -5.32 6.06
CA LYS A 26 19.63 -5.01 6.81
C LYS A 26 19.48 -3.51 7.08
N LEU A 27 20.59 -2.79 7.24
CA LEU A 27 20.59 -1.35 7.46
C LEU A 27 19.88 -0.61 6.32
N ASP A 28 20.05 -1.07 5.09
CA ASP A 28 19.41 -0.49 3.91
C ASP A 28 17.88 -0.62 3.95
N LEU A 29 17.37 -1.77 4.41
CA LEU A 29 15.93 -1.98 4.61
C LEU A 29 15.40 -1.17 5.79
N ILE A 30 16.15 -1.10 6.89
CA ILE A 30 15.78 -0.31 8.08
C ILE A 30 15.62 1.17 7.71
N SER A 31 16.65 1.74 7.08
CA SER A 31 16.64 3.14 6.65
C SER A 31 15.60 3.38 5.55
N GLY A 32 15.46 2.46 4.59
CA GLY A 32 14.44 2.55 3.55
C GLY A 32 13.02 2.58 4.12
N PHE A 33 12.67 1.62 4.98
CA PHE A 33 11.38 1.59 5.67
C PHE A 33 11.16 2.88 6.46
N SER A 34 12.13 3.29 7.28
CA SER A 34 11.96 4.43 8.17
C SER A 34 11.78 5.74 7.39
N ALA A 35 12.63 6.02 6.39
CA ALA A 35 12.51 7.21 5.54
C ALA A 35 11.15 7.25 4.83
N LYS A 36 10.72 6.12 4.25
CA LYS A 36 9.42 6.00 3.59
C LYS A 36 8.27 6.26 4.56
N SER A 37 8.27 5.61 5.72
CA SER A 37 7.24 5.74 6.75
C SER A 37 7.11 7.18 7.24
N ILE A 38 8.25 7.84 7.53
CA ILE A 38 8.30 9.24 7.97
C ILE A 38 7.75 10.17 6.89
N ALA A 39 8.23 10.07 5.65
CA ALA A 39 7.74 10.91 4.55
C ALA A 39 6.24 10.71 4.31
N SER A 40 5.76 9.47 4.30
CA SER A 40 4.35 9.18 4.05
C SER A 40 3.47 9.69 5.19
N GLY A 41 3.79 9.33 6.44
CA GLY A 41 3.01 9.74 7.60
C GLY A 41 2.97 11.26 7.78
N HIS A 42 4.05 11.95 7.44
CA HIS A 42 4.13 13.39 7.58
C HIS A 42 3.47 14.14 6.42
N PHE A 43 3.85 13.86 5.17
CA PHE A 43 3.35 14.64 4.02
C PHE A 43 1.95 14.23 3.55
N ILE A 44 1.51 12.99 3.81
CA ILE A 44 0.17 12.51 3.41
C ILE A 44 -0.85 12.69 4.54
N ASP A 45 -0.48 12.37 5.78
CA ASP A 45 -1.39 12.37 6.94
C ASP A 45 -1.10 13.49 7.96
N HIS A 46 -0.10 14.36 7.71
CA HIS A 46 0.22 15.52 8.54
C HIS A 46 0.54 15.17 10.01
N ARG A 47 1.09 13.97 10.24
CA ARG A 47 1.52 13.54 11.58
C ARG A 47 2.90 14.11 11.91
N SER A 48 3.15 14.34 13.20
CA SER A 48 4.47 14.76 13.67
C SER A 48 5.47 13.61 13.55
N GLN A 49 6.75 13.93 13.37
CA GLN A 49 7.83 12.94 13.33
C GLN A 49 7.77 12.00 14.55
N GLN A 50 7.64 12.57 15.75
CA GLN A 50 7.56 11.81 17.00
C GLN A 50 6.41 10.80 17.00
N MET A 51 5.24 11.19 16.48
CA MET A 51 4.07 10.30 16.43
C MET A 51 4.31 9.10 15.51
N ILE A 52 5.00 9.32 14.38
CA ILE A 52 5.35 8.27 13.42
C ILE A 52 6.42 7.36 14.02
N GLU A 53 7.46 7.93 14.65
CA GLU A 53 8.52 7.16 15.30
C GLU A 53 8.00 6.26 16.42
N GLN A 54 7.09 6.76 17.26
CA GLN A 54 6.58 6.02 18.41
C GLN A 54 5.40 5.09 18.07
N GLY A 55 4.81 5.23 16.89
CA GLY A 55 3.56 4.56 16.50
C GLY A 55 3.63 3.68 15.26
N ASP A 56 4.55 3.96 14.34
CA ASP A 56 4.72 3.25 13.05
C ASP A 56 6.11 2.58 12.99
N ASN A 57 7.14 3.25 13.51
CA ASN A 57 8.54 2.80 13.42
C ASN A 57 9.08 2.20 14.73
N ASP A 58 8.24 2.03 15.76
CA ASP A 58 8.60 1.37 17.03
C ASP A 58 8.62 -0.17 16.89
N ILE A 59 9.16 -0.65 15.78
CA ILE A 59 9.36 -2.05 15.43
C ILE A 59 10.83 -2.37 15.71
N ASP A 60 11.10 -3.54 16.27
CA ASP A 60 12.46 -4.00 16.54
C ASP A 60 13.38 -3.77 15.33
N LEU A 61 14.54 -3.14 15.59
CA LEU A 61 15.56 -2.73 14.61
C LEU A 61 15.22 -1.49 13.78
N ILE A 62 13.95 -1.20 13.51
CA ILE A 62 13.53 0.02 12.79
C ILE A 62 13.74 1.25 13.66
N ASP A 63 13.49 1.12 14.96
CA ASP A 63 13.69 2.16 15.98
C ASP A 63 15.17 2.61 16.15
N LEU A 64 16.11 1.90 15.54
CA LEU A 64 17.52 2.29 15.46
C LEU A 64 17.79 3.41 14.45
N ALA A 65 16.85 3.67 13.54
CA ALA A 65 16.98 4.69 12.51
C ALA A 65 16.84 6.11 13.09
N GLN A 66 17.72 7.00 12.66
CA GLN A 66 17.66 8.44 12.94
C GLN A 66 17.02 9.13 11.75
N ASN A 67 15.92 9.83 11.97
CA ASN A 67 15.12 10.44 10.92
C ASN A 67 15.22 11.97 10.92
N THR A 68 15.15 12.56 9.74
CA THR A 68 14.97 14.01 9.57
C THR A 68 13.90 14.27 8.52
N ILE A 69 13.23 15.41 8.64
CA ILE A 69 12.25 15.91 7.70
C ILE A 69 12.75 17.24 7.15
N ASP A 70 12.76 17.38 5.83
CA ASP A 70 12.97 18.63 5.13
C ASP A 70 11.63 19.08 4.54
N GLU A 71 11.03 20.09 5.17
CA GLU A 71 9.73 20.66 4.78
C GLU A 71 9.81 21.37 3.41
N ALA A 72 10.92 22.06 3.13
CA ALA A 72 11.06 22.87 1.92
C ALA A 72 11.30 21.99 0.69
N GLY A 73 12.10 20.93 0.85
CA GLY A 73 12.34 19.91 -0.17
C GLY A 73 11.27 18.82 -0.22
N GLN A 74 10.33 18.80 0.73
CA GLN A 74 9.29 17.78 0.89
C GLN A 74 9.84 16.35 0.90
N PHE A 75 10.88 16.10 1.67
CA PHE A 75 11.46 14.75 1.80
C PHE A 75 11.79 14.41 3.26
N ALA A 76 11.94 13.11 3.52
CA ALA A 76 12.52 12.62 4.76
C ALA A 76 13.76 11.78 4.46
N THR A 77 14.74 11.82 5.36
CA THR A 77 15.87 10.88 5.33
C THR A 77 15.91 10.05 6.59
N ALA A 78 16.52 8.87 6.49
CA ALA A 78 16.78 8.00 7.62
C ALA A 78 18.12 7.29 7.46
N SER A 79 18.90 7.19 8.55
CA SER A 79 20.16 6.44 8.60
C SER A 79 20.30 5.69 9.92
N VAL A 80 21.07 4.60 9.94
CA VAL A 80 21.39 3.91 11.19
C VAL A 80 22.79 4.33 11.63
N LYS A 81 22.89 5.23 12.61
CA LYS A 81 24.16 5.80 13.10
C LYS A 81 25.02 6.39 11.96
N GLY A 82 24.40 7.06 11.00
CA GLY A 82 25.06 7.65 9.83
C GLY A 82 25.43 6.65 8.72
N LEU A 83 25.03 5.39 8.84
CA LEU A 83 25.23 4.38 7.81
C LEU A 83 23.95 4.19 6.98
N LYS A 84 24.14 3.91 5.69
CA LYS A 84 23.06 3.57 4.74
C LYS A 84 21.91 4.58 4.79
N GLU A 85 22.23 5.86 4.65
CA GLU A 85 21.20 6.88 4.52
C GLU A 85 20.29 6.56 3.32
N ARG A 86 18.98 6.65 3.55
CA ARG A 86 17.95 6.54 2.52
C ARG A 86 17.06 7.76 2.57
N LYS A 87 16.49 8.12 1.41
CA LYS A 87 15.66 9.30 1.22
C LYS A 87 14.34 8.91 0.58
N ALA A 88 13.25 9.44 1.11
CA ALA A 88 11.93 9.36 0.50
C ALA A 88 11.42 10.77 0.20
N ILE A 89 11.11 11.04 -1.06
CA ILE A 89 10.58 12.33 -1.52
C ILE A 89 9.08 12.24 -1.69
N TYR A 90 8.35 13.26 -1.20
CA TYR A 90 6.94 13.43 -1.45
C TYR A 90 6.71 14.22 -2.75
N ARG A 91 5.78 13.73 -3.57
CA ARG A 91 5.31 14.40 -4.78
C ARG A 91 3.79 14.50 -4.75
N GLU A 92 3.28 15.66 -5.08
CA GLU A 92 1.84 15.92 -5.04
C GLU A 92 1.08 14.92 -5.93
N GLY A 93 0.06 14.27 -5.36
CA GLY A 93 -0.75 13.27 -6.04
C GLY A 93 -0.08 11.90 -6.27
N LEU A 94 1.24 11.78 -6.08
CA LEU A 94 2.01 10.54 -6.23
C LEU A 94 2.52 9.98 -4.89
N GLY A 95 2.39 10.74 -3.80
CA GLY A 95 2.78 10.31 -2.46
C GLY A 95 4.28 10.34 -2.24
N ALA A 96 4.75 9.58 -1.25
CA ALA A 96 6.16 9.47 -0.91
C ALA A 96 6.81 8.26 -1.60
N THR A 97 7.93 8.49 -2.28
CA THR A 97 8.67 7.45 -3.01
C THR A 97 10.10 7.39 -2.51
N LEU A 98 10.61 6.19 -2.24
CA LEU A 98 12.05 6.00 -1.97
C LEU A 98 12.85 6.23 -3.24
N ILE A 99 13.91 7.01 -3.14
CA ILE A 99 14.76 7.35 -4.28
C ILE A 99 16.20 6.91 -4.05
N ASN A 100 16.91 6.69 -5.14
CA ASN A 100 18.34 6.43 -5.17
C ASN A 100 19.11 7.74 -5.43
N ASP A 101 20.45 7.68 -5.36
CA ASP A 101 21.32 8.85 -5.54
C ASP A 101 21.27 9.43 -6.96
N ASP A 102 20.93 8.59 -7.95
CA ASP A 102 20.85 8.97 -9.37
C ASP A 102 19.50 9.60 -9.75
N PHE A 103 18.56 9.68 -8.81
CA PHE A 103 17.22 10.21 -9.07
C PHE A 103 17.22 11.73 -9.21
N ASP A 104 16.87 12.20 -10.40
CA ASP A 104 16.77 13.63 -10.68
C ASP A 104 15.47 14.22 -10.12
N THR A 105 15.56 14.86 -8.95
CA THR A 105 14.43 15.51 -8.28
C THR A 105 13.96 16.78 -9.00
N THR A 106 14.73 17.32 -9.95
CA THR A 106 14.39 18.54 -10.68
C THR A 106 13.48 18.28 -11.89
N LYS A 107 13.39 17.03 -12.34
CA LYS A 107 12.52 16.66 -13.46
C LYS A 107 11.05 16.89 -13.10
N PRO A 108 10.26 17.47 -14.00
CA PRO A 108 8.81 17.57 -13.82
C PRO A 108 8.20 16.18 -13.73
N TYR A 109 7.12 16.06 -12.97
CA TYR A 109 6.34 14.84 -12.83
C TYR A 109 4.88 15.09 -13.19
N LEU A 110 4.16 14.01 -13.51
CA LEU A 110 2.74 14.07 -13.80
C LEU A 110 1.94 13.99 -12.50
N VAL A 111 0.83 14.72 -12.45
CA VAL A 111 -0.11 14.70 -11.32
C VAL A 111 -1.41 14.07 -11.81
N PRO A 112 -1.99 13.08 -11.10
CA PRO A 112 -3.28 12.51 -11.49
C PRO A 112 -4.37 13.59 -11.52
N LYS A 113 -5.16 13.63 -12.58
CA LYS A 113 -6.29 14.55 -12.70
C LYS A 113 -7.46 14.00 -11.92
N ARG A 114 -7.81 14.71 -10.85
CA ARG A 114 -8.85 14.30 -9.91
C ARG A 114 -10.09 15.16 -10.03
N ASP A 115 -11.25 14.54 -9.84
CA ASP A 115 -12.51 15.23 -9.59
C ASP A 115 -12.75 15.24 -8.08
N GLN A 116 -12.62 16.42 -7.46
CA GLN A 116 -12.90 16.63 -6.04
C GLN A 116 -14.14 17.51 -5.85
N SER A 117 -15.05 17.51 -6.83
CA SER A 117 -16.30 18.23 -6.70
C SER A 117 -17.08 17.72 -5.49
N LYS A 118 -17.53 18.65 -4.65
CA LYS A 118 -18.28 18.31 -3.45
C LYS A 118 -19.72 18.02 -3.81
N ALA A 119 -20.23 16.86 -3.40
CA ALA A 119 -21.63 16.52 -3.51
C ALA A 119 -22.37 16.95 -2.25
N ASN A 120 -23.44 17.74 -2.41
CA ASN A 120 -24.35 18.12 -1.32
C ASN A 120 -25.31 16.96 -0.97
N LEU A 121 -24.75 15.78 -0.73
CA LEU A 121 -25.42 14.58 -0.28
C LEU A 121 -24.80 14.14 1.05
N VAL A 122 -25.56 13.37 1.83
CA VAL A 122 -25.07 12.79 3.08
C VAL A 122 -24.13 11.61 2.80
N TYR A 123 -23.21 11.34 3.72
CA TYR A 123 -22.48 10.08 3.73
C TYR A 123 -23.43 8.87 3.54
N PRO A 124 -23.08 7.87 2.70
CA PRO A 124 -21.80 7.70 2.02
C PRO A 124 -21.68 8.39 0.65
N TYR A 125 -22.78 8.91 0.09
CA TYR A 125 -22.86 9.38 -1.29
C TYR A 125 -22.49 10.85 -1.50
N GLY A 126 -22.12 11.57 -0.43
CA GLY A 126 -21.57 12.93 -0.52
C GLY A 126 -20.75 13.32 0.69
N ASP A 127 -20.46 14.61 0.77
CA ASP A 127 -19.47 15.17 1.71
C ASP A 127 -20.11 15.76 2.97
N THR A 128 -21.44 15.79 3.06
CA THR A 128 -22.12 16.27 4.28
C THR A 128 -22.18 15.16 5.33
N GLU A 129 -22.11 15.55 6.60
CA GLU A 129 -22.27 14.61 7.70
C GLU A 129 -23.61 13.87 7.57
N GLN A 130 -23.59 12.58 7.91
CA GLN A 130 -24.83 11.83 7.97
C GLN A 130 -25.80 12.44 9.00
N LYS A 131 -27.09 12.24 8.79
CA LYS A 131 -28.09 12.53 9.83
C LYS A 131 -28.04 11.45 10.91
N ASP A 132 -28.04 11.86 12.16
CA ASP A 132 -28.12 10.95 13.30
C ASP A 132 -29.31 10.00 13.13
N THR A 133 -29.02 8.70 13.18
CA THR A 133 -30.01 7.64 12.96
C THR A 133 -29.82 6.60 14.06
N VAL A 134 -30.90 6.30 14.78
CA VAL A 134 -30.94 5.23 15.78
C VAL A 134 -31.80 4.10 15.23
N PHE A 135 -31.23 2.90 15.14
CA PHE A 135 -31.95 1.70 14.71
C PHE A 135 -32.40 0.90 15.94
N SER A 136 -33.70 0.69 16.09
CA SER A 136 -34.28 -0.02 17.24
C SER A 136 -33.85 -1.48 17.36
N ASN A 137 -33.35 -2.08 16.27
CA ASN A 137 -32.87 -3.46 16.22
C ASN A 137 -31.38 -3.60 16.60
N ILE A 138 -30.71 -2.53 17.03
CA ILE A 138 -29.29 -2.54 17.43
C ILE A 138 -29.19 -2.36 18.94
N ASP A 139 -28.47 -3.27 19.59
CA ASP A 139 -28.01 -3.08 20.96
C ASP A 139 -26.78 -2.15 20.95
N TYR A 140 -27.03 -0.86 21.16
CA TYR A 140 -25.96 0.16 21.15
C TYR A 140 -25.02 0.02 22.35
N ASP A 141 -25.46 -0.53 23.48
CA ASP A 141 -24.59 -0.76 24.63
C ASP A 141 -23.59 -1.89 24.35
N GLN A 142 -24.03 -2.94 23.67
CA GLN A 142 -23.13 -4.00 23.20
C GLN A 142 -22.20 -3.50 22.08
N LEU A 143 -22.71 -2.75 21.11
CA LEU A 143 -21.92 -2.16 20.03
C LEU A 143 -20.82 -1.25 20.59
N ASN A 144 -21.19 -0.30 21.45
CA ASN A 144 -20.24 0.66 22.03
C ASN A 144 -19.18 -0.05 22.86
N ARG A 145 -19.54 -1.05 23.69
CA ARG A 145 -18.56 -1.87 24.40
C ARG A 145 -17.61 -2.63 23.46
N THR A 146 -18.12 -3.12 22.34
CA THR A 146 -17.31 -3.83 21.34
C THR A 146 -16.33 -2.90 20.65
N VAL A 147 -16.79 -1.73 20.21
CA VAL A 147 -15.93 -0.70 19.60
C VAL A 147 -14.90 -0.19 20.60
N GLU A 148 -15.28 0.08 21.84
CA GLU A 148 -14.37 0.44 22.92
C GLU A 148 -13.28 -0.63 23.12
N ASN A 149 -13.66 -1.91 23.10
CA ASN A 149 -12.73 -3.02 23.20
C ASN A 149 -11.86 -3.24 21.94
N ALA A 150 -12.06 -2.53 20.84
CA ALA A 150 -11.08 -2.55 19.74
C ALA A 150 -9.80 -1.77 20.12
N PHE A 151 -9.88 -0.83 21.07
CA PHE A 151 -8.78 0.02 21.46
C PHE A 151 -8.02 -0.54 22.66
N ASP A 152 -6.76 -0.16 22.76
CA ASP A 152 -5.94 -0.43 23.93
C ASP A 152 -6.35 0.49 25.09
N LYS A 153 -6.20 0.00 26.32
CA LYS A 153 -6.31 0.88 27.50
C LYS A 153 -5.06 1.74 27.60
N LYS A 154 -5.17 2.89 28.27
CA LYS A 154 -4.03 3.80 28.50
C LYS A 154 -2.80 3.04 29.01
N GLY A 155 -1.68 3.17 28.30
CA GLY A 155 -0.40 2.54 28.61
C GLY A 155 -0.21 1.12 28.04
N GLN A 156 -1.20 0.55 27.34
CA GLN A 156 -1.05 -0.71 26.61
C GLN A 156 -0.67 -0.46 25.14
N LYS A 157 -0.05 -1.47 24.51
CA LYS A 157 0.33 -1.48 23.08
C LYS A 157 0.00 -2.82 22.41
N ASN A 158 -1.11 -3.45 22.79
CA ASN A 158 -1.45 -4.80 22.35
C ASN A 158 -2.18 -4.80 21.00
N LYS A 159 -3.22 -3.97 20.86
CA LYS A 159 -4.10 -3.90 19.68
C LYS A 159 -3.69 -2.80 18.70
N ARG A 160 -3.21 -1.67 19.23
CA ARG A 160 -2.70 -0.52 18.46
C ARG A 160 -3.67 -0.02 17.39
N THR A 161 -4.97 -0.12 17.66
CA THR A 161 -6.04 0.28 16.74
C THR A 161 -6.10 1.81 16.65
N ARG A 162 -5.98 2.35 15.45
CA ARG A 162 -6.02 3.81 15.19
C ARG A 162 -7.42 4.34 14.95
N SER A 163 -8.26 3.53 14.30
CA SER A 163 -9.62 3.91 13.94
C SER A 163 -10.50 2.68 13.76
N VAL A 164 -11.77 2.82 14.07
CA VAL A 164 -12.83 1.84 13.82
C VAL A 164 -14.05 2.58 13.28
N ILE A 165 -14.70 1.99 12.29
CA ILE A 165 -16.00 2.44 11.78
C ILE A 165 -16.91 1.23 11.61
N VAL A 166 -18.18 1.37 11.95
CA VAL A 166 -19.21 0.35 11.77
C VAL A 166 -20.35 0.97 10.97
N ILE A 167 -20.71 0.34 9.85
CA ILE A 167 -21.77 0.80 8.96
C ILE A 167 -22.89 -0.23 8.93
N TYR A 168 -24.14 0.25 9.01
CA TYR A 168 -25.34 -0.55 8.87
C TYR A 168 -26.39 0.21 8.06
N LYS A 169 -26.92 -0.42 7.01
CA LYS A 169 -27.88 0.21 6.07
C LYS A 169 -27.39 1.57 5.57
N ASP A 170 -26.13 1.62 5.13
CA ASP A 170 -25.44 2.82 4.64
C ASP A 170 -25.35 3.96 5.67
N LYS A 171 -25.51 3.68 6.96
CA LYS A 171 -25.33 4.63 8.06
C LYS A 171 -24.19 4.21 8.95
N ILE A 172 -23.32 5.15 9.31
CA ILE A 172 -22.33 4.98 10.36
C ILE A 172 -23.11 4.86 11.68
N ILE A 173 -23.02 3.69 12.32
CA ILE A 173 -23.68 3.43 13.62
C ILE A 173 -22.70 3.48 14.78
N ALA A 174 -21.39 3.43 14.50
CA ALA A 174 -20.33 3.72 15.43
C ALA A 174 -19.05 4.13 14.68
N GLU A 175 -18.30 5.06 15.23
CA GLU A 175 -16.92 5.32 14.84
C GLU A 175 -16.12 5.75 16.06
N LYS A 176 -14.84 5.39 16.10
CA LYS A 176 -13.92 5.80 17.15
C LYS A 176 -12.52 5.93 16.57
N TYR A 177 -11.76 6.87 17.11
CA TYR A 177 -10.40 7.19 16.71
C TYR A 177 -9.50 7.20 17.96
N ASP A 178 -8.28 6.73 17.82
CA ASP A 178 -7.30 6.74 18.91
C ASP A 178 -6.72 8.15 19.12
N THR A 179 -5.97 8.32 20.20
CA THR A 179 -5.30 9.57 20.53
C THR A 179 -4.41 10.05 19.37
N GLY A 180 -4.62 11.28 18.93
CA GLY A 180 -3.90 11.88 17.80
C GLY A 180 -4.46 11.52 16.41
N PHE A 181 -5.48 10.65 16.33
CA PHE A 181 -6.19 10.34 15.09
C PHE A 181 -7.59 10.96 15.09
N THR A 182 -8.09 11.26 13.90
CA THR A 182 -9.44 11.82 13.71
C THR A 182 -10.09 11.19 12.49
N LYS A 183 -11.37 11.52 12.23
CA LYS A 183 -12.06 11.16 10.98
C LYS A 183 -11.37 11.63 9.70
N ASN A 184 -10.48 12.62 9.80
CA ASN A 184 -9.73 13.16 8.67
C ASN A 184 -8.33 12.54 8.53
N SER A 185 -7.90 11.68 9.47
CA SER A 185 -6.63 10.99 9.38
C SER A 185 -6.67 9.93 8.29
N LYS A 186 -5.69 9.94 7.40
CA LYS A 186 -5.49 8.94 6.35
C LYS A 186 -4.72 7.75 6.92
N ILE A 187 -5.32 6.58 6.84
CA ILE A 187 -4.75 5.33 7.31
C ILE A 187 -4.22 4.55 6.12
N LEU A 188 -2.96 4.13 6.22
CA LEU A 188 -2.31 3.23 5.26
C LEU A 188 -3.04 1.88 5.25
N GLY A 189 -3.56 1.49 4.08
CA GLY A 189 -4.32 0.27 3.89
C GLY A 189 -3.48 -1.00 3.73
N TRP A 190 -2.17 -0.88 3.48
CA TRP A 190 -1.31 -2.02 3.14
C TRP A 190 -1.99 -2.90 2.06
N SER A 191 -2.15 -4.18 2.35
CA SER A 191 -2.77 -5.16 1.46
C SER A 191 -4.23 -4.89 1.09
N MET A 192 -4.95 -4.00 1.78
CA MET A 192 -6.27 -3.55 1.33
C MET A 192 -6.22 -2.91 -0.06
N THR A 193 -5.09 -2.27 -0.40
CA THR A 193 -4.85 -1.63 -1.71
C THR A 193 -4.92 -2.64 -2.88
N LYS A 194 -4.66 -3.92 -2.64
CA LYS A 194 -4.79 -4.98 -3.65
C LYS A 194 -6.22 -5.06 -4.19
N SER A 195 -7.19 -4.83 -3.32
CA SER A 195 -8.61 -4.82 -3.67
C SER A 195 -8.97 -3.67 -4.60
N ILE A 196 -8.31 -2.50 -4.46
CA ILE A 196 -8.45 -1.38 -5.40
C ILE A 196 -7.94 -1.80 -6.77
N THR A 197 -6.74 -2.39 -6.83
CA THR A 197 -6.14 -2.90 -8.07
C THR A 197 -7.05 -3.92 -8.76
N ALA A 198 -7.55 -4.91 -8.02
CA ALA A 198 -8.48 -5.92 -8.56
C ALA A 198 -9.79 -5.28 -9.08
N THR A 199 -10.34 -4.29 -8.38
CA THR A 199 -11.56 -3.59 -8.79
C THR A 199 -11.39 -2.89 -10.14
N LEU A 200 -10.23 -2.30 -10.40
CA LEU A 200 -9.92 -1.64 -11.67
C LEU A 200 -9.92 -2.62 -12.86
N PHE A 201 -9.47 -3.86 -12.67
CA PHE A 201 -9.64 -4.92 -13.67
C PHE A 201 -11.11 -5.29 -13.87
N GLY A 202 -11.91 -5.35 -12.80
CA GLY A 202 -13.35 -5.59 -12.91
C GLY A 202 -14.10 -4.50 -13.68
N ILE A 203 -13.66 -3.25 -13.52
CA ILE A 203 -14.18 -2.12 -14.29
C ILE A 203 -13.80 -2.27 -15.78
N LEU A 204 -12.55 -2.59 -16.11
CA LEU A 204 -12.13 -2.81 -17.49
C LEU A 204 -12.81 -4.03 -18.14
N GLU A 205 -13.04 -5.10 -17.38
CA GLU A 205 -13.78 -6.29 -17.83
C GLU A 205 -15.24 -5.95 -18.14
N LYS A 206 -15.91 -5.19 -17.25
CA LYS A 206 -17.26 -4.67 -17.52
C LYS A 206 -17.30 -3.78 -18.76
N GLN A 207 -16.27 -2.97 -19.00
CA GLN A 207 -16.17 -2.11 -20.17
C GLN A 207 -15.84 -2.88 -21.47
N GLY A 208 -15.56 -4.19 -21.39
CA GLY A 208 -15.13 -4.98 -22.55
C GLY A 208 -13.72 -4.62 -23.05
N LYS A 209 -12.93 -3.91 -22.24
CA LYS A 209 -11.58 -3.43 -22.59
C LYS A 209 -10.48 -4.40 -22.17
N TYR A 210 -10.77 -5.35 -21.30
CA TYR A 210 -9.80 -6.33 -20.84
C TYR A 210 -10.46 -7.68 -20.56
N ASN A 211 -9.81 -8.77 -20.96
CA ASN A 211 -10.26 -10.13 -20.67
C ASN A 211 -9.25 -10.81 -19.75
N ILE A 212 -9.62 -11.00 -18.48
CA ILE A 212 -8.71 -11.55 -17.48
C ILE A 212 -8.34 -13.03 -17.72
N PHE A 213 -9.15 -13.75 -18.51
CA PHE A 213 -8.89 -15.16 -18.81
C PHE A 213 -7.91 -15.37 -19.96
N GLN A 214 -7.43 -14.29 -20.59
CA GLN A 214 -6.34 -14.38 -21.56
C GLN A 214 -4.98 -14.45 -20.85
N PRO A 215 -3.96 -15.03 -21.51
CA PRO A 215 -2.58 -14.93 -21.07
C PRO A 215 -2.21 -13.50 -20.70
N ALA A 216 -1.51 -13.32 -19.57
CA ALA A 216 -1.04 -12.03 -19.13
C ALA A 216 -0.06 -11.45 -20.19
N PRO A 217 -0.20 -10.17 -20.57
CA PRO A 217 0.59 -9.58 -21.66
C PRO A 217 2.01 -9.19 -21.20
N ILE A 218 2.82 -10.19 -20.83
CA ILE A 218 4.19 -10.04 -20.35
C ILE A 218 5.16 -10.59 -21.41
N PRO A 219 5.84 -9.73 -22.18
CA PRO A 219 6.73 -10.14 -23.27
C PRO A 219 7.82 -11.14 -22.86
N GLU A 220 8.36 -10.99 -21.65
CA GLU A 220 9.42 -11.81 -21.08
C GLU A 220 9.01 -13.27 -20.89
N TRP A 221 7.71 -13.54 -20.83
CA TRP A 221 7.17 -14.89 -20.65
C TRP A 221 6.92 -15.62 -21.97
N ALA A 222 7.01 -14.93 -23.13
CA ALA A 222 6.61 -15.45 -24.43
C ALA A 222 7.33 -16.76 -24.83
N ASN A 223 8.57 -16.94 -24.36
CA ASN A 223 9.44 -18.04 -24.75
C ASN A 223 9.53 -19.17 -23.72
N ASP A 224 8.73 -19.14 -22.64
CA ASP A 224 8.71 -20.20 -21.63
C ASP A 224 7.28 -20.53 -21.13
N GLU A 225 7.18 -21.42 -20.16
CA GLU A 225 5.89 -21.91 -19.65
C GLU A 225 5.05 -20.83 -18.95
N ARG A 226 5.65 -19.72 -18.52
CA ARG A 226 4.94 -18.59 -17.94
C ARG A 226 3.98 -17.92 -18.93
N LYS A 227 4.14 -18.13 -20.25
CA LYS A 227 3.17 -17.66 -21.27
C LYS A 227 1.75 -18.21 -21.07
N LYS A 228 1.60 -19.28 -20.28
CA LYS A 228 0.30 -19.87 -19.94
C LYS A 228 -0.41 -19.17 -18.78
N ILE A 229 0.31 -18.35 -18.00
CA ILE A 229 -0.25 -17.61 -16.86
C ILE A 229 -1.23 -16.59 -17.40
N THR A 230 -2.48 -16.68 -16.97
CA THR A 230 -3.53 -15.71 -17.27
C THR A 230 -3.54 -14.57 -16.26
N THR A 231 -4.23 -13.48 -16.59
CA THR A 231 -4.42 -12.40 -15.60
C THR A 231 -5.31 -12.85 -14.44
N ASN A 232 -6.26 -13.76 -14.69
CA ASN A 232 -7.04 -14.45 -13.67
C ASN A 232 -6.14 -15.19 -12.67
N ASP A 233 -5.11 -15.91 -13.14
CA ASP A 233 -4.20 -16.62 -12.23
C ASP A 233 -3.40 -15.64 -11.35
N LEU A 234 -3.05 -14.47 -11.89
CA LEU A 234 -2.41 -13.40 -11.11
C LEU A 234 -3.37 -12.79 -10.09
N LEU A 235 -4.62 -12.49 -10.47
CA LEU A 235 -5.64 -11.91 -9.58
C LEU A 235 -5.98 -12.86 -8.42
N HIS A 236 -5.95 -14.17 -8.65
CA HIS A 236 -6.14 -15.19 -7.62
C HIS A 236 -4.86 -15.62 -6.90
N MET A 237 -3.70 -15.06 -7.25
CA MET A 237 -2.39 -15.45 -6.71
C MET A 237 -2.08 -16.95 -6.87
N ASN A 238 -2.53 -17.53 -8.00
CA ASN A 238 -2.30 -18.92 -8.39
C ASN A 238 -1.39 -19.04 -9.63
N SER A 239 -0.50 -18.07 -9.86
CA SER A 239 0.35 -18.03 -11.05
C SER A 239 1.41 -19.15 -11.09
N GLY A 240 1.70 -19.76 -9.95
CA GLY A 240 2.77 -20.76 -9.81
C GLY A 240 4.19 -20.16 -9.77
N LEU A 241 4.31 -18.83 -9.77
CA LEU A 241 5.59 -18.13 -9.65
C LEU A 241 6.12 -18.21 -8.21
N GLU A 242 7.44 -18.30 -8.08
CA GLU A 242 8.10 -18.17 -6.78
C GLU A 242 7.84 -16.78 -6.18
N TRP A 243 7.70 -16.74 -4.86
CA TRP A 243 7.63 -15.50 -4.10
C TRP A 243 7.84 -15.75 -2.61
N GLU A 244 8.69 -14.96 -1.97
CA GLU A 244 8.88 -14.95 -0.51
C GLU A 244 8.22 -13.71 0.14
N GLU A 245 7.03 -13.89 0.73
CA GLU A 245 6.30 -12.82 1.45
C GLU A 245 6.67 -12.82 2.95
N ASN A 246 7.91 -12.43 3.28
CA ASN A 246 8.37 -12.37 4.67
C ASN A 246 8.86 -10.97 5.06
N TYR A 247 8.04 -10.20 5.76
CA TYR A 247 8.37 -8.83 6.19
C TYR A 247 9.40 -8.75 7.34
N GLY A 248 9.66 -9.85 8.05
CA GLY A 248 10.63 -9.91 9.15
C GLY A 248 12.06 -10.25 8.72
N ALA A 249 12.28 -10.48 7.42
CA ALA A 249 13.57 -10.87 6.87
C ALA A 249 13.87 -10.12 5.56
N ILE A 250 15.11 -10.24 5.07
CA ILE A 250 15.45 -9.83 3.71
C ILE A 250 14.83 -10.84 2.74
N SER A 251 13.64 -10.53 2.25
CA SER A 251 12.84 -11.35 1.34
C SER A 251 12.44 -10.58 0.08
N ASP A 252 11.75 -11.23 -0.85
CA ASP A 252 11.28 -10.62 -2.09
C ASP A 252 10.41 -9.38 -1.85
N VAL A 253 9.48 -9.45 -0.90
CA VAL A 253 8.60 -8.32 -0.60
C VAL A 253 9.37 -7.13 -0.02
N THR A 254 10.35 -7.35 0.86
CA THR A 254 11.14 -6.26 1.44
C THR A 254 12.11 -5.63 0.44
N LYS A 255 12.73 -6.45 -0.43
CA LYS A 255 13.59 -5.95 -1.50
C LYS A 255 12.79 -5.12 -2.49
N MET A 256 11.62 -5.62 -2.89
CA MET A 256 10.72 -4.89 -3.78
C MET A 256 10.31 -3.55 -3.17
N LEU A 257 9.80 -3.51 -1.94
CA LEU A 257 9.23 -2.30 -1.37
C LEU A 257 10.26 -1.23 -0.97
N PHE A 258 11.50 -1.63 -0.66
CA PHE A 258 12.51 -0.71 -0.09
C PHE A 258 13.79 -0.58 -0.92
N GLN A 259 13.94 -1.34 -2.00
CA GLN A 259 15.16 -1.32 -2.84
C GLN A 259 14.86 -1.26 -4.34
N ALA A 260 13.72 -1.76 -4.81
CA ALA A 260 13.40 -1.76 -6.23
C ALA A 260 12.94 -0.38 -6.71
N GLU A 261 13.42 -0.01 -7.89
CA GLU A 261 13.03 1.20 -8.62
C GLU A 261 11.69 0.99 -9.34
N ASP A 262 11.61 -0.13 -10.08
CA ASP A 262 10.40 -0.65 -10.71
C ASP A 262 9.88 -1.85 -9.90
N MET A 263 8.82 -1.64 -9.14
CA MET A 263 8.25 -2.71 -8.30
C MET A 263 7.46 -3.74 -9.12
N THR A 264 7.13 -3.44 -10.38
CA THR A 264 6.41 -4.37 -11.28
C THR A 264 7.32 -5.51 -11.75
N ARG A 265 8.65 -5.26 -11.81
CA ARG A 265 9.66 -6.23 -12.24
C ARG A 265 9.86 -7.39 -11.26
N ALA A 266 9.70 -7.13 -9.98
CA ALA A 266 10.05 -8.07 -8.92
C ALA A 266 9.37 -9.44 -9.07
N GLN A 267 8.12 -9.48 -9.56
CA GLN A 267 7.42 -10.73 -9.86
C GLN A 267 7.63 -11.23 -11.29
N VAL A 268 7.83 -10.35 -12.28
CA VAL A 268 8.07 -10.72 -13.69
C VAL A 268 9.27 -11.66 -13.83
N GLU A 269 10.30 -11.39 -13.05
CA GLU A 269 11.60 -12.06 -13.10
C GLU A 269 11.61 -13.39 -12.35
N LYS A 270 10.57 -13.69 -11.58
CA LYS A 270 10.50 -14.93 -10.79
C LYS A 270 10.33 -16.14 -11.70
N PRO A 271 11.03 -17.26 -11.39
CA PRO A 271 10.84 -18.50 -12.11
C PRO A 271 9.48 -19.12 -11.77
N LEU A 272 9.03 -20.00 -12.66
CA LEU A 272 7.84 -20.82 -12.44
C LEU A 272 8.21 -22.03 -11.58
N ALA A 273 7.69 -22.11 -10.36
CA ALA A 273 7.88 -23.26 -9.47
C ALA A 273 6.77 -24.32 -9.64
N PHE A 274 5.56 -23.88 -10.02
CA PHE A 274 4.38 -24.74 -10.15
C PHE A 274 3.62 -24.44 -11.43
N GLN A 275 2.81 -25.39 -11.90
CA GLN A 275 1.90 -25.13 -13.01
C GLN A 275 0.87 -24.03 -12.62
N PRO A 276 0.51 -23.12 -13.53
CA PRO A 276 -0.52 -22.11 -13.25
C PRO A 276 -1.83 -22.76 -12.79
N ASN A 277 -2.53 -22.10 -11.88
CA ASN A 277 -3.78 -22.52 -11.26
C ASN A 277 -3.71 -23.82 -10.44
N THR A 278 -2.52 -24.27 -10.02
CA THR A 278 -2.37 -25.48 -9.18
C THR A 278 -1.93 -25.21 -7.74
N HIS A 279 -1.34 -24.04 -7.47
CA HIS A 279 -0.82 -23.67 -6.15
C HIS A 279 -1.10 -22.20 -5.87
N TRP A 280 -1.65 -21.93 -4.69
CA TRP A 280 -1.84 -20.57 -4.19
C TRP A 280 -0.60 -20.10 -3.45
N ASN A 281 -0.11 -18.91 -3.81
CA ASN A 281 1.04 -18.28 -3.15
C ASN A 281 0.80 -16.77 -2.99
N TYR A 282 0.55 -16.33 -1.75
CA TYR A 282 0.32 -14.92 -1.48
C TYR A 282 1.51 -14.06 -1.91
N SER A 283 1.25 -13.06 -2.77
CA SER A 283 2.32 -12.22 -3.31
C SER A 283 1.91 -10.77 -3.52
N SER A 284 2.57 -9.88 -2.79
CA SER A 284 2.53 -8.44 -3.06
C SER A 284 3.15 -8.09 -4.42
N GLY A 285 4.19 -8.81 -4.85
CA GLY A 285 4.82 -8.64 -6.16
C GLY A 285 3.86 -8.90 -7.32
N THR A 286 3.00 -9.91 -7.19
CA THR A 286 1.96 -10.21 -8.18
C THR A 286 0.99 -9.05 -8.35
N THR A 287 0.66 -8.33 -7.28
CA THR A 287 -0.21 -7.15 -7.40
C THR A 287 0.49 -5.98 -8.07
N ASN A 288 1.78 -5.74 -7.79
CA ASN A 288 2.51 -4.66 -8.47
C ASN A 288 2.75 -4.98 -9.95
N LEU A 289 2.97 -6.25 -10.30
CA LEU A 289 2.93 -6.71 -11.69
C LEU A 289 1.57 -6.42 -12.36
N LEU A 290 0.46 -6.69 -11.68
CA LEU A 290 -0.88 -6.32 -12.17
C LEU A 290 -1.01 -4.81 -12.41
N SER A 291 -0.38 -3.97 -11.59
CA SER A 291 -0.33 -2.52 -11.82
C SER A 291 0.41 -2.16 -13.11
N GLY A 292 1.52 -2.83 -13.40
CA GLY A 292 2.24 -2.69 -14.68
C GLY A 292 1.42 -3.17 -15.88
N ILE A 293 0.68 -4.27 -15.75
CA ILE A 293 -0.27 -4.76 -16.77
C ILE A 293 -1.36 -3.72 -17.02
N LEU A 294 -1.90 -3.13 -15.95
CA LEU A 294 -2.92 -2.08 -16.03
C LEU A 294 -2.39 -0.83 -16.75
N ARG A 295 -1.16 -0.39 -16.44
CA ARG A 295 -0.50 0.73 -17.14
C ARG A 295 -0.42 0.51 -18.65
N LYS A 296 -0.13 -0.73 -19.10
CA LYS A 296 -0.03 -1.08 -20.52
C LYS A 296 -1.37 -1.02 -21.28
N GLN A 297 -2.50 -0.84 -20.58
CA GLN A 297 -3.82 -0.68 -21.23
C GLN A 297 -4.08 0.74 -21.73
N PHE A 298 -3.18 1.68 -21.42
CA PHE A 298 -3.32 3.10 -21.76
C PHE A 298 -2.20 3.54 -22.71
N LYS A 299 -2.46 4.57 -23.52
CA LYS A 299 -1.49 5.08 -24.50
C LYS A 299 -0.46 5.97 -23.83
N THR A 300 -0.85 6.66 -22.77
CA THR A 300 0.00 7.60 -22.03
C THR A 300 0.05 7.25 -20.55
N HIS A 301 1.11 7.69 -19.88
CA HIS A 301 1.22 7.53 -18.43
C HIS A 301 0.15 8.34 -17.68
N GLN A 302 -0.23 9.52 -18.19
CA GLN A 302 -1.27 10.34 -17.60
C GLN A 302 -2.62 9.60 -17.58
N GLU A 303 -3.02 8.96 -18.67
CA GLU A 303 -4.25 8.16 -18.72
C GLU A 303 -4.26 7.04 -17.68
N TYR A 304 -3.12 6.39 -17.45
CA TYR A 304 -2.97 5.39 -16.39
C TYR A 304 -3.14 5.98 -14.98
N LEU A 305 -2.49 7.11 -14.69
CA LEU A 305 -2.62 7.81 -13.41
C LEU A 305 -4.07 8.24 -13.17
N ASP A 306 -4.70 8.86 -14.18
CA ASP A 306 -6.06 9.35 -14.11
C ASP A 306 -7.09 8.23 -13.93
N PHE A 307 -6.83 7.04 -14.48
CA PHE A 307 -7.79 5.95 -14.50
C PHE A 307 -8.19 5.46 -13.10
N TRP A 308 -7.23 5.35 -12.17
CA TRP A 308 -7.51 4.92 -10.78
C TRP A 308 -8.53 5.84 -10.11
N TYR A 309 -8.39 7.13 -10.36
CA TYR A 309 -9.23 8.17 -9.76
C TYR A 309 -10.57 8.31 -10.48
N SER A 310 -10.53 8.55 -11.79
CA SER A 310 -11.73 8.81 -12.59
C SER A 310 -12.66 7.59 -12.73
N ALA A 311 -12.13 6.36 -12.72
CA ALA A 311 -12.93 5.15 -12.89
C ALA A 311 -13.46 4.59 -11.56
N LEU A 312 -12.81 4.89 -10.43
CA LEU A 312 -13.14 4.30 -9.14
C LEU A 312 -13.09 5.31 -7.99
N ILE A 313 -11.91 5.81 -7.61
CA ILE A 313 -11.74 6.51 -6.31
C ILE A 313 -12.63 7.75 -6.23
N ASP A 314 -12.51 8.67 -7.18
CA ASP A 314 -13.31 9.90 -7.20
C ASP A 314 -14.78 9.58 -7.58
N LYS A 315 -14.95 8.54 -8.40
CA LYS A 315 -16.27 8.04 -8.82
C LYS A 315 -17.16 7.63 -7.64
N ILE A 316 -16.58 7.05 -6.59
CA ILE A 316 -17.27 6.70 -5.36
C ILE A 316 -17.05 7.70 -4.22
N GLY A 317 -16.48 8.86 -4.53
CA GLY A 317 -16.28 9.96 -3.59
C GLY A 317 -15.22 9.68 -2.52
N MET A 318 -14.24 8.80 -2.76
CA MET A 318 -13.11 8.56 -1.85
C MET A 318 -12.04 9.66 -1.98
N HIS A 319 -12.45 10.92 -1.80
CA HIS A 319 -11.61 12.09 -2.11
C HIS A 319 -10.35 12.19 -1.23
N SER A 320 -10.34 11.60 -0.04
CA SER A 320 -9.13 11.56 0.80
C SER A 320 -8.09 10.56 0.30
N MET A 321 -8.47 9.62 -0.59
CA MET A 321 -7.56 8.55 -0.98
C MET A 321 -6.40 9.08 -1.83
N LEU A 322 -5.21 8.61 -1.52
CA LEU A 322 -3.99 8.75 -2.33
C LEU A 322 -3.35 7.38 -2.47
N VAL A 323 -2.97 7.01 -3.69
CA VAL A 323 -2.18 5.79 -3.95
C VAL A 323 -0.78 6.22 -4.35
N GLU A 324 0.23 5.72 -3.63
CA GLU A 324 1.63 6.11 -3.87
C GLU A 324 2.24 5.34 -5.05
N THR A 325 3.22 5.94 -5.72
CA THR A 325 3.95 5.30 -6.83
C THR A 325 5.35 4.84 -6.45
N ASP A 326 5.86 3.85 -7.20
CA ASP A 326 7.30 3.55 -7.25
C ASP A 326 8.07 4.60 -8.05
N MET A 327 9.37 4.40 -8.22
CA MET A 327 10.26 5.38 -8.86
C MET A 327 9.98 5.51 -10.37
N GLU A 328 9.42 4.46 -10.98
CA GLU A 328 8.99 4.41 -12.38
C GLU A 328 7.56 4.94 -12.62
N GLY A 329 6.89 5.43 -11.55
CA GLY A 329 5.55 5.99 -11.59
C GLY A 329 4.42 4.95 -11.62
N ASN A 330 4.70 3.67 -11.37
CA ASN A 330 3.65 2.68 -11.21
C ASN A 330 3.05 2.80 -9.79
N TYR A 331 1.72 2.90 -9.67
CA TYR A 331 1.09 2.72 -8.36
C TYR A 331 1.53 1.42 -7.69
N VAL A 332 1.90 1.53 -6.41
CA VAL A 332 2.23 0.39 -5.56
C VAL A 332 0.93 -0.20 -5.02
N GLY A 333 0.17 -0.79 -5.96
CA GLY A 333 -1.15 -1.35 -5.73
C GLY A 333 -1.19 -2.49 -4.70
N SER A 334 -0.03 -3.04 -4.33
CA SER A 334 0.07 -4.04 -3.27
C SER A 334 -0.11 -3.49 -1.86
N SER A 335 0.20 -2.20 -1.64
CA SER A 335 0.52 -1.69 -0.29
C SER A 335 0.10 -0.24 -0.02
N TYR A 336 0.41 0.69 -0.91
CA TYR A 336 0.51 2.12 -0.54
C TYR A 336 -0.73 2.95 -0.88
N GLY A 337 -1.92 2.42 -0.57
CA GLY A 337 -3.15 3.19 -0.54
C GLY A 337 -3.37 3.84 0.82
N TRP A 338 -3.56 5.15 0.86
CA TRP A 338 -3.86 5.93 2.07
C TRP A 338 -5.24 6.54 1.92
N ALA A 339 -6.15 6.32 2.87
CA ALA A 339 -7.45 6.97 2.87
C ALA A 339 -7.99 7.10 4.29
N THR A 340 -8.92 8.02 4.51
CA THR A 340 -9.67 8.05 5.79
C THR A 340 -10.44 6.75 5.99
N THR A 341 -10.71 6.39 7.25
CA THR A 341 -11.50 5.20 7.59
C THR A 341 -12.88 5.23 6.94
N ARG A 342 -13.47 6.42 6.82
CA ARG A 342 -14.77 6.63 6.16
C ARG A 342 -14.70 6.36 4.65
N ASP A 343 -13.62 6.75 3.96
CA ASP A 343 -13.44 6.48 2.54
C ASP A 343 -13.12 5.00 2.27
N TRP A 344 -12.29 4.37 3.11
CA TRP A 344 -12.13 2.90 3.06
C TRP A 344 -13.47 2.17 3.22
N ALA A 345 -14.37 2.68 4.06
CA ALA A 345 -15.67 2.09 4.25
C ALA A 345 -16.63 2.31 3.05
N LYS A 346 -16.48 3.41 2.29
CA LYS A 346 -17.19 3.58 1.00
C LYS A 346 -16.83 2.48 0.01
N PHE A 347 -15.56 2.08 -0.04
CA PHE A 347 -15.13 0.95 -0.85
C PHE A 347 -15.79 -0.37 -0.41
N GLY A 348 -15.90 -0.63 0.89
CA GLY A 348 -16.64 -1.78 1.41
C GLY A 348 -18.13 -1.76 1.02
N LEU A 349 -18.76 -0.58 1.09
CA LEU A 349 -20.15 -0.38 0.65
C LEU A 349 -20.34 -0.63 -0.84
N LEU A 350 -19.39 -0.22 -1.70
CA LEU A 350 -19.44 -0.53 -3.13
C LEU A 350 -19.59 -2.04 -3.37
N TYR A 351 -18.84 -2.86 -2.61
CA TYR A 351 -18.93 -4.32 -2.70
C TYR A 351 -20.21 -4.89 -2.08
N LEU A 352 -20.68 -4.33 -0.96
CA LEU A 352 -21.98 -4.68 -0.39
C LEU A 352 -23.12 -4.45 -1.40
N HIS A 353 -23.00 -3.40 -2.20
CA HIS A 353 -23.92 -3.04 -3.29
C HIS A 353 -23.55 -3.67 -4.64
N GLN A 354 -22.67 -4.67 -4.65
CA GLN A 354 -22.30 -5.46 -5.84
C GLN A 354 -21.83 -4.59 -7.02
N GLY A 355 -21.14 -3.50 -6.74
CA GLY A 355 -20.62 -2.57 -7.73
C GLY A 355 -21.58 -1.46 -8.15
N ASN A 356 -22.78 -1.40 -7.58
CA ASN A 356 -23.70 -0.28 -7.79
C ASN A 356 -23.40 0.85 -6.79
N TRP A 357 -23.04 2.02 -7.29
CA TRP A 357 -22.83 3.22 -6.48
C TRP A 357 -23.84 4.29 -6.88
N ASN A 358 -24.82 4.55 -6.02
CA ASN A 358 -25.84 5.57 -6.23
C ASN A 358 -26.52 5.51 -7.61
N GLY A 359 -26.84 4.30 -8.09
CA GLY A 359 -27.47 4.07 -9.39
C GLY A 359 -26.50 3.79 -10.54
N GLU A 360 -25.20 4.03 -10.37
CA GLU A 360 -24.19 3.72 -11.38
C GLU A 360 -23.52 2.36 -11.13
N GLN A 361 -23.53 1.48 -12.13
CA GLN A 361 -22.87 0.18 -12.04
C GLN A 361 -21.40 0.28 -12.48
N LEU A 362 -20.45 0.21 -11.55
CA LEU A 362 -19.01 0.34 -11.83
C LEU A 362 -18.39 -0.95 -12.37
N PHE A 363 -18.71 -2.11 -11.78
CA PHE A 363 -18.31 -3.44 -12.25
C PHE A 363 -19.50 -4.41 -12.24
N LYS A 364 -19.43 -5.57 -12.91
CA LYS A 364 -20.56 -6.53 -12.95
C LYS A 364 -20.81 -7.12 -11.56
N PRO A 365 -22.07 -7.40 -11.13
CA PRO A 365 -22.32 -8.07 -9.85
C PRO A 365 -21.57 -9.41 -9.68
N SER A 366 -21.32 -10.13 -10.78
CA SER A 366 -20.49 -11.35 -10.80
C SER A 366 -19.04 -11.10 -10.38
N TRP A 367 -18.51 -9.89 -10.56
CA TRP A 367 -17.16 -9.51 -10.12
C TRP A 367 -17.05 -9.48 -8.59
N ALA A 368 -18.08 -8.98 -7.89
CA ALA A 368 -18.11 -9.02 -6.42
C ALA A 368 -18.02 -10.46 -5.90
N LYS A 369 -18.69 -11.40 -6.57
CA LYS A 369 -18.61 -12.83 -6.25
C LYS A 369 -17.25 -13.45 -6.64
N TYR A 370 -16.63 -12.95 -7.70
CA TYR A 370 -15.34 -13.44 -8.19
C TYR A 370 -14.20 -13.15 -7.20
N VAL A 371 -14.21 -11.97 -6.55
CA VAL A 371 -13.14 -11.57 -5.61
C VAL A 371 -13.44 -11.85 -4.13
N ALA A 372 -14.63 -12.35 -3.82
CA ALA A 372 -15.04 -12.74 -2.47
C ALA A 372 -14.64 -14.18 -2.17
#